data_AF-A0A3C0X2B0-F1
#
_entry.id   AF-A0A3C0X2B0-F1
#
_cell.length_a   1.000
_cell.length_b   1.000
_cell.length_c   1.000
_cell.angle_alpha   90.00
_cell.angle_beta   90.00
_cell.angle_gamma   90.00
#
_symmetry.space_group_name_H-M   'P 1'
#
loop_
_entity.id
_entity.type
_entity.pdbx_description
1 polymer ?
#
loop_
_entity_poly.entity_id
_entity_poly.type
_entity_poly.pdbx_seq_one_letter_code
_entity_poly.pdbx_strand_id
1 'polypeptide(L)'
;FYEPVKYYEKALNNAVQFENDYLPDIWKIITPEARRAGHGGMDWFAYKGFTDALINKTEMPIDVYDAAVWQAVSVLSEISVKQGGAPQAMPDFTNGKWFKRARRDVCSL
;
A
#
# COMPACT_ATOMS: atom_id res chain seq x y z
N PHE A 1 24.22 28.34 -14.68
CA PHE A 1 23.30 28.70 -13.58
C PHE A 1 22.30 27.57 -13.40
N TYR A 2 21.97 27.19 -12.16
CA TYR A 2 20.93 26.20 -11.87
C TYR A 2 19.57 26.79 -12.27
N GLU A 3 18.80 26.07 -13.09
CA GLU A 3 17.43 26.46 -13.46
C GLU A 3 16.44 25.48 -12.81
N PRO A 4 15.79 25.88 -11.71
CA PRO A 4 14.91 25.01 -10.93
C PRO A 4 13.82 24.35 -11.79
N VAL A 5 13.20 25.10 -12.71
CA VAL A 5 12.09 24.63 -13.54
C VAL A 5 12.52 23.47 -14.46
N LYS A 6 13.66 23.58 -15.16
CA LYS A 6 14.20 22.50 -16.00
C LYS A 6 14.57 21.26 -15.19
N TYR A 7 15.04 21.45 -13.96
CA TYR A 7 15.31 20.35 -13.05
C TYR A 7 14.02 19.63 -12.64
N TYR A 8 12.96 20.36 -12.31
CA TYR A 8 11.66 19.78 -11.97
C TYR A 8 11.02 19.04 -13.15
N GLU A 9 11.10 19.57 -14.37
CA GLU A 9 10.63 18.85 -15.57
C GLU A 9 11.33 17.50 -15.77
N LYS A 10 12.62 17.43 -15.44
CA LYS A 10 13.40 16.19 -15.50
C LYS A 10 13.13 15.25 -14.31
N ALA A 11 12.88 15.81 -13.13
CA ALA A 11 12.74 15.05 -11.88
C ALA A 11 11.31 14.57 -11.63
N LEU A 12 10.30 15.26 -12.15
CA LEU A 12 8.90 14.88 -12.05
C LEU A 12 8.55 13.84 -13.11
N ASN A 13 7.64 12.91 -12.78
CA ASN A 13 7.17 11.83 -13.66
C ASN A 13 8.30 10.93 -14.22
N ASN A 14 9.47 10.90 -13.58
CA ASN A 14 10.58 10.05 -13.98
C ASN A 14 10.36 8.57 -13.67
N ALA A 15 9.28 8.22 -12.95
CA ALA A 15 8.89 6.83 -12.67
C ALA A 15 8.82 5.98 -13.94
N VAL A 16 8.39 6.55 -15.07
CA VAL A 16 8.30 5.89 -16.38
C VAL A 16 9.65 5.30 -16.82
N GLN A 17 10.78 5.90 -16.41
CA GLN A 17 12.12 5.41 -16.74
C GLN A 17 12.44 4.07 -16.07
N PHE A 18 11.71 3.72 -15.01
CA PHE A 18 11.94 2.55 -14.17
C PHE A 18 10.86 1.48 -14.34
N GLU A 19 9.78 1.77 -15.08
CA GLU A 19 8.62 0.88 -15.16
C GLU A 19 8.98 -0.49 -15.78
N ASN A 20 9.87 -0.53 -16.78
CA ASN A 20 10.29 -1.80 -17.38
C ASN A 20 10.95 -2.73 -16.36
N ASP A 21 11.79 -2.17 -15.50
CA ASP A 21 12.63 -2.93 -14.57
C ASP A 21 11.90 -3.26 -13.26
N TYR A 22 11.01 -2.38 -12.80
CA TYR A 22 10.46 -2.44 -11.44
C TYR A 22 8.94 -2.42 -11.35
N LEU A 23 8.21 -2.11 -12.43
CA LEU A 23 6.75 -2.18 -12.37
C LEU A 23 6.34 -3.65 -12.23
N PRO A 24 5.49 -4.02 -11.26
CA PRO A 24 5.00 -5.38 -11.14
C PRO A 24 4.27 -5.82 -12.41
N ASP A 25 4.40 -7.09 -12.79
CA ASP A 25 3.87 -7.58 -14.08
C ASP A 25 2.35 -7.38 -14.18
N ILE A 26 1.61 -7.50 -13.07
CA ILE A 26 0.17 -7.23 -13.00
C ILE A 26 -0.21 -5.81 -13.48
N TRP A 27 0.67 -4.84 -13.23
CA TRP A 27 0.49 -3.46 -13.65
C TRP A 27 0.89 -3.25 -15.11
N LYS A 28 1.87 -4.01 -15.62
CA LYS A 28 2.26 -3.98 -17.05
C LYS A 28 1.15 -4.52 -17.95
N ILE A 29 0.41 -5.53 -17.48
CA ILE A 29 -0.67 -6.18 -18.25
C ILE A 29 -2.07 -5.63 -17.94
N ILE A 30 -2.17 -4.53 -17.17
CA ILE A 30 -3.45 -3.94 -16.78
C ILE A 30 -4.26 -3.52 -18.02
N THR A 31 -5.57 -3.80 -18.02
CA THR A 31 -6.45 -3.40 -19.13
C THR A 31 -6.74 -1.89 -19.09
N PRO A 32 -7.05 -1.25 -20.24
CA PRO A 32 -7.49 0.14 -20.25
C PRO A 32 -8.73 0.39 -19.37
N GLU A 33 -9.64 -0.58 -19.28
CA GLU A 33 -10.84 -0.53 -18.44
C GLU A 33 -10.46 -0.53 -16.96
N ALA A 34 -9.59 -1.46 -16.54
CA ALA A 34 -9.10 -1.53 -15.16
C ALA A 34 -8.32 -0.27 -14.79
N ARG A 35 -7.49 0.26 -15.70
CA ARG A 35 -6.75 1.51 -15.47
C ARG A 35 -7.66 2.72 -15.29
N ARG A 36 -8.81 2.75 -15.95
CA ARG A 36 -9.82 3.82 -15.80
C ARG A 36 -10.73 3.62 -14.58
N ALA A 37 -10.69 2.45 -13.93
CA ALA A 37 -11.51 2.19 -12.76
C ALA A 37 -10.89 2.82 -11.51
N GLY A 38 -11.61 3.80 -10.94
CA GLY A 38 -11.21 4.48 -9.70
C GLY A 38 -10.00 5.40 -9.89
N HIS A 39 -9.04 5.32 -8.97
CA HIS A 39 -7.86 6.18 -8.93
C HIS A 39 -6.69 5.63 -9.77
N GLY A 40 -6.87 5.54 -11.09
CA GLY A 40 -5.80 5.08 -12.00
C GLY A 40 -5.58 3.56 -12.00
N GLY A 41 -6.56 2.80 -11.52
CA GLY A 41 -6.57 1.34 -11.52
C GLY A 41 -6.20 0.67 -10.20
N MET A 42 -5.69 1.43 -9.21
CA MET A 42 -5.36 0.84 -7.91
C MET A 42 -6.58 0.27 -7.19
N ASP A 43 -7.73 0.95 -7.32
CA ASP A 43 -8.98 0.51 -6.70
C ASP A 43 -9.46 -0.80 -7.32
N TRP A 44 -9.26 -0.97 -8.63
CA TRP A 44 -9.57 -2.22 -9.31
C TRP A 44 -8.77 -3.38 -8.73
N PHE A 45 -7.45 -3.21 -8.52
CA PHE A 45 -6.62 -4.24 -7.89
C PHE A 45 -7.04 -4.54 -6.45
N ALA A 46 -7.40 -3.52 -5.67
CA ALA A 46 -7.86 -3.71 -4.30
C ALA A 46 -9.14 -4.57 -4.25
N TYR A 47 -10.14 -4.25 -5.09
CA TYR A 47 -11.36 -5.04 -5.17
C TYR A 47 -11.11 -6.44 -5.74
N LYS A 48 -10.30 -6.55 -6.80
CA LYS A 48 -9.92 -7.83 -7.41
C LYS A 48 -9.29 -8.76 -6.37
N GLY A 49 -8.30 -8.26 -5.61
CA GLY A 49 -7.64 -9.03 -4.55
C GLY A 49 -8.59 -9.47 -3.44
N PHE A 50 -9.48 -8.59 -2.99
CA PHE A 50 -10.53 -8.94 -2.03
C PHE A 50 -11.48 -10.05 -2.56
N THR A 51 -11.97 -9.89 -3.80
CA THR A 51 -12.90 -10.86 -4.40
C THR A 51 -12.22 -12.21 -4.68
N ASP A 52 -10.97 -12.21 -5.15
CA ASP A 52 -10.22 -13.43 -5.42
C ASP A 52 -9.99 -14.22 -4.13
N ALA A 53 -9.61 -13.56 -3.03
CA ALA A 53 -9.42 -14.22 -1.75
C ALA A 53 -10.73 -14.82 -1.21
N LEU A 54 -11.85 -14.10 -1.40
CA LEU A 54 -13.17 -14.58 -0.99
C LEU A 54 -13.60 -15.82 -1.79
N ILE A 55 -13.50 -15.76 -3.13
CA ILE A 55 -13.89 -16.87 -4.02
C ILE A 55 -13.04 -18.11 -3.76
N ASN A 56 -11.72 -17.93 -3.61
CA ASN A 56 -10.76 -19.02 -3.44
C ASN A 56 -10.61 -19.48 -1.98
N LYS A 57 -11.29 -18.82 -1.04
CA LYS A 57 -11.19 -19.09 0.41
C LYS A 57 -9.75 -19.05 0.92
N THR A 58 -8.96 -18.11 0.42
CA THR A 58 -7.60 -17.87 0.89
C THR A 58 -7.58 -16.75 1.94
N GLU A 59 -6.46 -16.60 2.64
CA GLU A 59 -6.28 -15.46 3.54
C GLU A 59 -6.35 -14.14 2.76
N MET A 60 -6.93 -13.12 3.40
CA MET A 60 -6.92 -11.76 2.85
C MET A 60 -5.48 -11.23 2.85
N PRO A 61 -5.02 -10.56 1.78
CA PRO A 61 -3.66 -10.04 1.72
C PRO A 61 -3.38 -8.95 2.76
N ILE A 62 -4.41 -8.16 3.09
CA ILE A 62 -4.44 -7.23 4.22
C ILE A 62 -5.54 -7.75 5.14
N ASP A 63 -5.15 -8.27 6.30
CA ASP A 63 -6.11 -8.87 7.24
C ASP A 63 -6.59 -7.87 8.32
N VAL A 64 -7.41 -8.36 9.24
CA VAL A 64 -7.97 -7.53 10.33
C VAL A 64 -6.90 -6.95 11.25
N TYR A 65 -5.78 -7.65 11.44
CA TYR A 65 -4.69 -7.19 12.29
C TYR A 65 -3.87 -6.10 11.59
N ASP A 66 -3.64 -6.26 10.29
CA ASP A 66 -3.04 -5.21 9.46
C ASP A 66 -3.89 -3.94 9.46
N ALA A 67 -5.20 -4.08 9.26
CA ALA A 67 -6.12 -2.96 9.33
C ALA A 67 -6.12 -2.30 10.72
N ALA A 68 -6.18 -3.09 11.81
CA ALA A 68 -6.18 -2.55 13.18
C ALA A 68 -4.90 -1.79 13.51
N VAL A 69 -3.73 -2.31 13.09
CA VAL A 69 -2.45 -1.63 13.33
C VAL A 69 -2.37 -0.33 12.53
N TRP A 70 -2.86 -0.28 11.29
CA TRP A 70 -2.87 0.98 10.52
C TRP A 70 -3.84 2.00 11.11
N GLN A 71 -5.03 1.58 11.54
CA GLN A 71 -6.02 2.47 12.16
C GLN A 71 -5.56 3.01 13.53
N ALA A 72 -4.79 2.22 14.29
CA ALA A 72 -4.26 2.66 15.57
C ALA A 72 -3.34 3.89 15.44
N VAL A 73 -2.69 4.11 14.29
CA VAL A 73 -1.85 5.30 14.05
C VAL A 73 -2.65 6.58 14.23
N SER A 74 -3.90 6.65 13.74
CA SER A 74 -4.74 7.83 13.89
C SER A 74 -4.91 8.21 15.37
N VAL A 75 -5.38 7.26 16.19
CA VAL A 75 -5.62 7.50 17.62
C VAL A 75 -4.32 7.79 18.39
N LEU A 76 -3.26 7.01 18.14
CA LEU A 76 -1.99 7.21 18.84
C LEU A 76 -1.31 8.52 18.43
N SER A 77 -1.47 8.97 17.19
CA SER A 77 -0.95 10.26 16.74
C SER A 77 -1.62 11.42 17.47
N GLU A 78 -2.94 11.36 17.69
CA GLU A 78 -3.67 12.36 18.47
C GLU A 78 -3.21 12.40 19.94
N ILE A 79 -2.93 11.25 20.54
CA ILE A 79 -2.38 11.15 21.89
C ILE A 79 -0.97 11.74 21.93
N SER A 80 -0.12 11.41 20.95
CA SER A 80 1.24 11.93 20.85
C SER A 80 1.25 13.46 20.77
N VAL A 81 0.43 14.06 19.90
CA VAL A 81 0.29 15.51 19.77
C VAL A 81 -0.14 16.15 21.10
N LYS A 82 -1.12 15.56 21.80
CA LYS A 82 -1.56 16.03 23.12
C LYS A 82 -0.46 15.96 24.19
N GLN A 83 0.51 15.06 24.03
CA GLN A 83 1.64 14.87 24.93
C GLN A 83 2.93 15.56 24.44
N GLY A 84 2.82 16.56 23.56
CA GLY A 84 3.98 17.33 23.08
C GLY A 84 4.89 16.55 22.13
N GLY A 85 4.32 15.60 21.37
CA GLY A 85 5.06 14.75 20.44
C GLY A 85 5.71 13.53 21.10
N ALA A 86 5.28 13.15 22.31
CA ALA A 86 5.82 11.98 23.00
C ALA A 86 5.57 10.68 22.19
N PRO A 87 6.54 9.76 22.12
CA PRO A 87 6.35 8.44 21.50
C PRO A 87 5.22 7.65 22.17
N GLN A 88 4.43 6.93 21.37
CA GLN A 88 3.34 6.07 21.86
C GLN A 88 3.66 4.60 21.58
N ALA A 89 3.31 3.72 22.52
CA ALA A 89 3.48 2.28 22.35
C ALA A 89 2.43 1.73 21.37
N MET A 90 2.88 1.03 20.34
CA MET A 90 1.99 0.38 19.38
C MET A 90 1.41 -0.91 19.97
N PRO A 91 0.09 -1.11 19.98
CA PRO A 91 -0.50 -2.37 20.41
C PRO A 91 -0.12 -3.52 19.48
N ASP A 92 0.22 -4.67 20.04
CA ASP A 92 0.35 -5.91 19.28
C ASP A 92 -1.01 -6.62 19.19
N PHE A 93 -1.77 -6.28 18.15
CA PHE A 93 -3.07 -6.91 17.88
C PHE A 93 -2.98 -8.41 17.53
N THR A 94 -1.78 -8.90 17.21
CA THR A 94 -1.56 -10.32 16.87
C THR A 94 -1.21 -11.18 18.09
N ASN A 95 -0.95 -10.56 19.24
CA ASN A 95 -0.51 -11.21 20.48
C ASN A 95 0.72 -12.12 20.26
N GLY A 96 1.77 -11.57 19.66
CA GLY A 96 3.03 -12.23 19.37
C GLY A 96 3.01 -13.14 18.14
N LYS A 97 1.89 -13.29 17.43
CA LYS A 97 1.83 -14.15 16.23
C LYS A 97 2.57 -13.55 15.04
N TRP A 98 2.75 -12.23 14.99
CA TRP A 98 3.46 -11.54 13.90
C TRP A 98 4.88 -12.09 13.69
N PHE A 99 5.56 -12.56 14.74
CA PHE A 99 6.90 -13.16 14.65
C PHE A 99 6.98 -14.41 13.77
N LYS A 100 5.86 -15.13 13.61
CA LYS A 100 5.78 -16.38 12.85
C LYS A 100 4.97 -16.23 11.56
N ARG A 101 4.43 -15.04 11.28
CA ARG A 101 3.58 -14.81 10.10
C ARG A 101 4.46 -14.76 8.86
N ALA A 102 4.17 -15.63 7.89
CA ALA A 102 4.83 -15.60 6.60
C ALA A 102 4.50 -14.31 5.85
N ARG A 103 5.50 -13.68 5.23
CA ARG A 103 5.27 -12.57 4.30
C ARG A 103 4.69 -13.13 3.02
N ARG A 104 3.62 -12.51 2.54
CA ARG A 104 2.94 -12.88 1.29
C ARG A 104 2.82 -11.65 0.41
N ASP A 105 2.79 -11.87 -0.89
CA ASP A 105 2.50 -10.82 -1.84
C ASP A 105 1.00 -10.44 -1.78
N VAL A 106 0.68 -9.20 -2.12
CA VAL A 106 -0.67 -8.65 -2.04
C VAL A 106 -1.57 -9.24 -3.13
N CYS A 107 -0.99 -9.57 -4.29
CA CYS A 107 -1.69 -10.21 -5.38
C CYS A 107 -0.80 -11.31 -5.97
N SER A 108 -1.41 -12.45 -6.30
CA SER A 108 -0.73 -13.56 -6.99
C SER A 108 -0.93 -13.54 -8.51
N LEU A 109 -1.55 -12.47 -9.02
CA LEU A 109 -1.71 -12.25 -10.47
C LEU A 109 -0.35 -12.03 -11.13
#